data_AF-A0A3F2RJE1-F1
#
_entry.id   AF-A0A3F2RJE1-F1
#
_cell.length_a   1.000
_cell.length_b   1.000
_cell.length_c   1.000
_cell.angle_alpha   90.00
_cell.angle_beta   90.00
_cell.angle_gamma   90.00
#
_symmetry.space_group_name_H-M   'P 1'
#
loop_
_entity.id
_entity.type
_entity.pdbx_description
1 polymer ?
#
loop_
_entity_poly.entity_id
_entity_poly.type
_entity_poly.pdbx_seq_one_letter_code
_entity_poly.pdbx_strand_id
1 'polypeptide(L)'
;MLSTLLWLALAIAVLLTQGYTIVSRFLRLLLHTYFRKIVVYGLNNFPREGPVILCPNHPNMLVDAILVMTESAKHGRNPYVWAKGSLFSNPIARFVLRKFGAVPVYRPRRNEDTLADVDSDKTPEEMEAANHAMFEHTWRVLAGGNVMVLFPEGTSYTAPKMLALRTGVVRVATGFAKHYDQPIPIIPLGLNYFNKDHFRSSMTLEFGPPMVITPDMVSSEAFLQDERGEVKRLTHELEEKMHGVTLNASDFSTIHAARMMRRLYLNTPGSIDANKEVRLTQYIINMLEQEPCDEEQKKQSATIQEKVLRYKDELDRLRLKDQEVNLPVPKEQSLLQLFLERILYLLVLLPLATPGLLLNLPYYFIGTKMNSLAGFVESKSMFKIFAAGVLMPVHWLVLILATWYFLGSTYAYTLAVGLPVLLYSHIRVLEESRSIVENVYFLFNITAHADQVAILRKEREVLAKEVHDLVGTYVDSKFLSAVHKSLSNSPPKRRLRHRASSTSDVLLAR
;
A
#
# COMPACT_ATOMS: atom_id res chain seq x y z
N MET A 1 46.75 15.48 7.81
CA MET A 1 46.38 14.30 8.62
C MET A 1 45.43 14.62 9.76
N LEU A 2 45.63 15.68 10.56
CA LEU A 2 44.67 16.06 11.61
C LEU A 2 43.28 16.43 11.08
N SER A 3 43.22 17.20 9.99
CA SER A 3 41.96 17.60 9.35
C SER A 3 41.19 16.40 8.79
N THR A 4 41.86 15.45 8.14
CA THR A 4 41.25 14.23 7.60
C THR A 4 40.71 13.33 8.71
N LEU A 5 41.41 13.23 9.85
CA LEU A 5 40.95 12.47 11.01
C LEU A 5 39.74 13.14 11.68
N LEU A 6 39.72 14.47 11.76
CA LEU A 6 38.59 15.24 12.28
C LEU A 6 37.33 15.02 11.41
N TRP A 7 37.46 15.12 10.09
CA TRP A 7 36.34 14.87 9.17
C TRP A 7 35.85 13.42 9.23
N LEU A 8 36.74 12.45 9.37
CA LEU A 8 36.38 11.04 9.56
C LEU A 8 35.64 10.83 10.88
N ALA A 9 36.14 11.40 11.98
CA ALA A 9 35.49 11.32 13.29
C ALA A 9 34.11 11.98 13.29
N LEU A 10 33.98 13.14 12.63
CA LEU A 10 32.70 13.82 12.46
C LEU A 10 31.72 13.00 11.61
N ALA A 11 32.18 12.42 10.50
CA ALA A 11 31.35 11.56 9.66
C ALA A 11 30.86 10.32 10.42
N ILE A 12 31.73 9.69 11.21
CA ILE A 12 31.37 8.56 12.08
C ILE A 12 30.36 9.00 13.15
N ALA A 13 30.57 10.15 13.81
CA ALA A 13 29.65 10.68 14.80
C ALA A 13 28.26 10.96 14.20
N VAL A 14 28.20 11.54 12.99
CA VAL A 14 26.94 11.74 12.25
C VAL A 14 26.30 10.41 11.90
N LEU A 15 27.04 9.42 11.40
CA LEU A 15 26.49 8.10 11.08
C LEU A 15 25.98 7.37 12.33
N LEU A 16 26.65 7.50 13.46
CA LEU A 16 26.24 6.86 14.72
C LEU A 16 25.00 7.52 15.33
N THR A 17 24.90 8.85 15.24
CA THR A 17 23.79 9.62 15.86
C THR A 17 22.59 9.80 14.93
N GLN A 18 22.81 9.91 13.62
CA GLN A 18 21.80 10.21 12.61
C GLN A 18 21.58 9.06 11.61
N GLY A 19 22.31 7.95 11.73
CA GLY A 19 22.23 6.84 10.77
C GLY A 19 20.81 6.32 10.56
N TYR A 20 20.04 6.16 11.64
CA TYR A 20 18.63 5.79 11.55
C TYR A 20 17.82 6.82 10.73
N THR A 21 17.96 8.10 11.06
CA THR A 21 17.27 9.20 10.38
C THR A 21 17.62 9.28 8.90
N ILE A 22 18.91 9.14 8.55
CA ILE A 22 19.41 9.19 7.17
C ILE A 22 18.81 8.03 6.37
N VAL A 23 18.89 6.80 6.88
CA VAL A 23 18.36 5.62 6.20
C VAL A 23 16.84 5.67 6.11
N SER A 24 16.15 6.08 7.18
CA SER A 24 14.69 6.26 7.16
C SER A 24 14.26 7.29 6.10
N ARG A 25 14.95 8.43 6.01
CA ARG A 25 14.69 9.44 4.96
C ARG A 25 14.99 8.93 3.56
N PHE A 26 16.07 8.16 3.38
CA PHE A 26 16.42 7.55 2.10
C PHE A 26 15.37 6.52 1.66
N LEU A 27 14.99 5.60 2.54
CA LEU A 27 13.93 4.63 2.27
C LEU A 27 12.59 5.30 1.98
N ARG A 28 12.28 6.38 2.71
CA ARG A 28 11.09 7.18 2.44
C ARG A 28 11.13 7.83 1.06
N LEU A 29 12.29 8.35 0.64
CA LEU A 29 12.49 8.87 -0.72
C LEU A 29 12.26 7.77 -1.77
N LEU A 30 12.79 6.56 -1.56
CA LEU A 30 12.56 5.44 -2.47
C LEU A 30 11.07 5.08 -2.55
N LEU A 31 10.37 5.02 -1.41
CA LEU A 31 8.93 4.77 -1.36
C LEU A 31 8.12 5.85 -2.09
N HIS A 32 8.45 7.14 -1.92
CA HIS A 32 7.73 8.24 -2.60
C HIS A 32 8.13 8.41 -4.09
N THR A 33 9.26 7.81 -4.48
CA THR A 33 9.63 7.65 -5.89
C THR A 33 8.80 6.52 -6.52
N TYR A 34 8.71 5.38 -5.82
CA TYR A 34 7.97 4.20 -6.26
C TYR A 34 6.45 4.42 -6.26
N PHE A 35 5.87 4.86 -5.15
CA PHE A 35 4.46 5.19 -5.03
C PHE A 35 4.23 6.66 -5.37
N ARG A 36 3.26 6.92 -6.24
CA ARG A 36 2.85 8.29 -6.61
C ARG A 36 2.22 9.04 -5.45
N LYS A 37 1.43 8.33 -4.64
CA LYS A 37 0.71 8.90 -3.52
C LYS A 37 0.66 7.89 -2.37
N ILE A 38 1.13 8.32 -1.22
CA ILE A 38 0.98 7.63 0.08
C ILE A 38 0.12 8.56 0.92
N VAL A 39 -1.09 8.13 1.27
CA VAL A 39 -2.01 8.94 2.09
C VAL A 39 -2.17 8.31 3.45
N VAL A 40 -1.92 9.09 4.50
CA VAL A 40 -1.98 8.65 5.89
C VAL A 40 -3.26 9.16 6.55
N TYR A 41 -4.00 8.25 7.18
CA TYR A 41 -5.25 8.53 7.88
C TYR A 41 -5.19 8.08 9.33
N GLY A 42 -6.06 8.62 10.17
CA GLY A 42 -6.23 8.18 11.55
C GLY A 42 -5.05 8.51 12.47
N LEU A 43 -4.13 9.39 12.07
CA LEU A 43 -2.91 9.70 12.83
C LEU A 43 -3.19 10.14 14.28
N ASN A 44 -4.37 10.69 14.57
CA ASN A 44 -4.79 11.03 15.94
C ASN A 44 -4.88 9.81 16.87
N ASN A 45 -5.03 8.60 16.32
CA ASN A 45 -5.02 7.35 17.07
C ASN A 45 -3.60 6.90 17.43
N PHE A 46 -2.56 7.49 16.84
CA PHE A 46 -1.16 7.16 17.11
C PHE A 46 -0.62 7.97 18.31
N PRO A 47 -0.35 7.34 19.47
CA PRO A 47 0.15 8.03 20.65
C PRO A 47 1.50 8.69 20.36
N ARG A 48 1.67 9.93 20.85
CA ARG A 48 2.95 10.66 20.72
C ARG A 48 4.05 10.09 21.62
N GLU A 49 3.67 9.48 22.73
CA GLU A 49 4.56 8.94 23.76
C GLU A 49 3.98 7.63 24.32
N GLY A 50 4.75 6.94 25.17
CA GLY A 50 4.34 5.71 25.84
C GLY A 50 4.35 4.46 24.95
N PRO A 51 4.32 3.26 25.54
CA PRO A 51 4.41 2.01 24.80
C PRO A 51 3.24 1.87 23.82
N VAL A 52 3.48 1.35 22.62
CA VAL A 52 2.40 1.07 21.66
C VAL A 52 2.77 -0.07 20.72
N ILE A 53 1.79 -0.92 20.42
CA ILE A 53 1.90 -1.97 19.42
C ILE A 53 1.15 -1.52 18.16
N LEU A 54 1.84 -1.42 17.03
CA LEU A 54 1.22 -1.27 15.72
C LEU A 54 0.99 -2.66 15.11
N CYS A 55 -0.23 -2.89 14.64
CA CYS A 55 -0.69 -4.18 14.13
C CYS A 55 -1.13 -4.07 12.66
N PRO A 56 -0.17 -4.00 11.70
CA PRO A 56 -0.45 -3.94 10.28
C PRO A 56 -0.89 -5.28 9.67
N ASN A 57 -1.78 -5.24 8.68
CA ASN A 57 -1.90 -6.34 7.71
C ASN A 57 -0.63 -6.43 6.83
N HIS A 58 -0.42 -7.56 6.16
CA HIS A 58 0.82 -7.85 5.43
C HIS A 58 0.64 -8.16 3.92
N PRO A 59 -0.04 -7.31 3.12
CA PRO A 59 -0.28 -7.60 1.70
C PRO A 59 0.98 -7.41 0.83
N ASN A 60 2.04 -6.78 1.33
CA ASN A 60 3.33 -6.64 0.65
C ASN A 60 4.42 -7.21 1.56
N MET A 61 5.55 -7.66 1.02
CA MET A 61 6.62 -8.19 1.89
C MET A 61 7.32 -7.04 2.66
N LEU A 62 8.64 -6.95 2.59
CA LEU A 62 9.46 -5.95 3.29
C LEU A 62 9.00 -4.49 3.09
N VAL A 63 8.32 -4.17 2.00
CA VAL A 63 7.78 -2.83 1.74
C VAL A 63 6.79 -2.38 2.81
N ASP A 64 5.98 -3.29 3.36
CA ASP A 64 5.05 -2.96 4.44
C ASP A 64 5.82 -2.48 5.69
N ALA A 65 6.83 -3.24 6.11
CA ALA A 65 7.65 -2.89 7.26
C ALA A 65 8.38 -1.54 7.06
N ILE A 66 8.94 -1.30 5.86
CA ILE A 66 9.62 -0.03 5.55
C ILE A 66 8.63 1.14 5.55
N LEU A 67 7.41 0.93 5.03
CA LEU A 67 6.37 1.96 5.01
C LEU A 67 5.97 2.36 6.43
N VAL A 68 5.64 1.38 7.28
CA VAL A 68 5.29 1.64 8.69
C VAL A 68 6.46 2.30 9.43
N MET A 69 7.69 1.83 9.18
CA MET A 69 8.90 2.42 9.77
C MET A 69 9.08 3.89 9.41
N THR A 70 9.02 4.20 8.11
CA THR A 70 9.29 5.55 7.61
C THR A 70 8.19 6.54 7.98
N GLU A 71 6.92 6.13 7.97
CA GLU A 71 5.83 7.00 8.41
C GLU A 71 5.80 7.18 9.93
N SER A 72 6.11 6.15 10.73
CA SER A 72 6.24 6.31 12.19
C SER A 72 7.39 7.25 12.55
N ALA A 73 8.57 7.07 11.93
CA ALA A 73 9.75 7.90 12.16
C ALA A 73 9.51 9.37 11.75
N LYS A 74 8.80 9.61 10.65
CA LYS A 74 8.35 10.95 10.24
C LYS A 74 7.47 11.61 11.31
N HIS A 75 6.69 10.83 12.04
CA HIS A 75 5.84 11.30 13.14
C HIS A 75 6.55 11.28 14.51
N GLY A 76 7.89 11.19 14.52
CA GLY A 76 8.72 11.38 15.71
C GLY A 76 8.96 10.11 16.52
N ARG A 77 8.50 8.94 16.05
CA ARG A 77 8.63 7.68 16.78
C ARG A 77 9.28 6.61 15.93
N ASN A 78 10.50 6.19 16.26
CA ASN A 78 11.22 5.15 15.54
C ASN A 78 10.74 3.76 16.02
N PRO A 79 10.12 2.95 15.15
CA PRO A 79 9.61 1.65 15.59
C PRO A 79 10.67 0.56 15.60
N TYR A 80 10.39 -0.43 16.43
CA TYR A 80 10.98 -1.76 16.40
C TYR A 80 10.05 -2.69 15.63
N VAL A 81 10.59 -3.67 14.92
CA VAL A 81 9.81 -4.54 14.04
C VAL A 81 10.21 -6.00 14.25
N TRP A 82 9.23 -6.88 14.39
CA TRP A 82 9.48 -8.31 14.35
C TRP A 82 9.90 -8.75 12.94
N ALA A 83 11.05 -9.41 12.85
CA ALA A 83 11.64 -9.87 11.59
C ALA A 83 12.02 -11.35 11.65
N LYS A 84 11.91 -12.03 10.52
CA LYS A 84 12.22 -13.47 10.38
C LYS A 84 13.65 -13.77 10.87
N GLY A 85 13.78 -14.75 11.76
CA GLY A 85 15.05 -15.09 12.43
C GLY A 85 16.18 -15.46 11.47
N SER A 86 15.87 -16.05 10.32
CA SER A 86 16.90 -16.42 9.32
C SER A 86 17.60 -15.20 8.70
N LEU A 87 16.99 -14.01 8.73
CA LEU A 87 17.62 -12.76 8.30
C LEU A 87 18.80 -12.34 9.21
N PHE A 88 18.90 -12.90 10.42
CA PHE A 88 19.95 -12.64 11.39
C PHE A 88 21.07 -13.70 11.39
N SER A 89 21.07 -14.60 10.39
CA SER A 89 22.10 -15.64 10.23
C SER A 89 23.50 -15.05 10.06
N ASN A 90 23.64 -14.03 9.20
CA ASN A 90 24.90 -13.33 8.97
C ASN A 90 25.17 -12.28 10.08
N PRO A 91 26.38 -12.25 10.68
CA PRO A 91 26.75 -11.27 11.72
C PRO A 91 26.58 -9.81 11.31
N ILE A 92 26.90 -9.47 10.07
CA ILE A 92 26.77 -8.09 9.54
C ILE A 92 25.30 -7.73 9.42
N ALA A 93 24.50 -8.60 8.80
CA ALA A 93 23.05 -8.40 8.67
C ALA A 93 22.39 -8.28 10.04
N ARG A 94 22.75 -9.14 11.00
CA ARG A 94 22.29 -9.08 12.39
C ARG A 94 22.61 -7.75 13.06
N PHE A 95 23.83 -7.25 12.91
CA PHE A 95 24.23 -5.96 13.47
C PHE A 95 23.40 -4.81 12.89
N VAL A 96 23.25 -4.77 11.57
CA VAL A 96 22.45 -3.75 10.87
C VAL A 96 20.99 -3.83 11.29
N LEU A 97 20.37 -5.01 11.22
CA LEU A 97 18.96 -5.21 11.60
C LEU A 97 18.68 -4.78 13.03
N ARG A 98 19.55 -5.13 14.00
CA ARG A 98 19.40 -4.69 15.40
C ARG A 98 19.52 -3.17 15.55
N LYS A 99 20.42 -2.52 14.81
CA LYS A 99 20.55 -1.05 14.80
C LYS A 99 19.30 -0.35 14.27
N PHE A 100 18.56 -1.01 13.38
CA PHE A 100 17.27 -0.51 12.84
C PHE A 100 16.05 -0.97 13.65
N GLY A 101 16.24 -1.55 14.84
CA GLY A 101 15.15 -1.95 15.72
C GLY A 101 14.48 -3.28 15.35
N ALA A 102 15.10 -4.10 14.51
CA ALA A 102 14.53 -5.41 14.17
C ALA A 102 14.76 -6.44 15.30
N VAL A 103 13.69 -7.13 15.69
CA VAL A 103 13.69 -8.18 16.71
C VAL A 103 13.52 -9.55 16.01
N PRO A 104 14.44 -10.50 16.21
CA PRO A 104 14.36 -11.81 15.56
C PRO A 104 13.21 -12.64 16.12
N VAL A 105 12.39 -13.20 15.22
CA VAL A 105 11.29 -14.12 15.53
C VAL A 105 11.56 -15.47 14.89
N TYR A 106 11.41 -16.54 15.68
CA TYR A 106 11.55 -17.91 15.21
C TYR A 106 10.18 -18.58 15.16
N ARG A 107 9.92 -19.34 14.10
CA ARG A 107 8.63 -20.01 13.88
C ARG A 107 8.85 -21.51 13.74
N PRO A 108 7.98 -22.35 14.32
CA PRO A 108 8.09 -23.80 14.23
C PRO A 108 7.73 -24.32 12.84
N ARG A 109 8.28 -25.49 12.47
CA ARG A 109 7.93 -26.26 11.28
C ARG A 109 6.47 -26.74 11.40
N ARG A 110 5.69 -26.61 10.33
CA ARG A 110 4.43 -27.36 10.15
C ARG A 110 4.42 -27.99 8.75
N ASN A 111 3.70 -29.10 8.61
CA ASN A 111 3.74 -30.04 7.48
C ASN A 111 3.66 -29.40 6.08
N GLU A 112 4.12 -30.19 5.10
CA GLU A 112 4.57 -29.88 3.73
C GLU A 112 3.62 -29.09 2.81
N ASP A 113 2.37 -28.81 3.20
CA ASP A 113 1.35 -28.19 2.33
C ASP A 113 1.07 -26.69 2.62
N THR A 114 1.78 -26.07 3.56
CA THR A 114 1.69 -24.61 3.75
C THR A 114 2.96 -23.93 3.29
N LEU A 115 2.83 -22.86 2.50
CA LEU A 115 3.88 -21.96 1.98
C LEU A 115 4.71 -21.25 3.09
N ALA A 116 4.73 -21.79 4.31
CA ALA A 116 5.56 -21.29 5.39
C ALA A 116 7.01 -21.74 5.16
N ASP A 117 7.84 -20.80 4.72
CA ASP A 117 9.29 -20.99 4.63
C ASP A 117 9.86 -21.56 5.95
N VAL A 118 10.82 -22.46 5.83
CA VAL A 118 11.63 -22.96 6.95
C VAL A 118 12.36 -21.79 7.62
N ASP A 119 12.05 -21.52 8.90
CA ASP A 119 12.63 -20.41 9.67
C ASP A 119 13.76 -20.84 10.62
N SER A 120 13.82 -22.13 11.00
CA SER A 120 14.97 -22.72 11.75
C SER A 120 14.86 -24.24 11.93
N ASP A 121 16.00 -24.93 12.01
CA ASP A 121 16.13 -26.35 12.37
C ASP A 121 16.23 -26.60 13.89
N LYS A 122 15.76 -25.65 14.70
CA LYS A 122 15.86 -25.69 16.17
C LYS A 122 14.96 -26.77 16.79
N THR A 123 15.41 -27.33 17.91
CA THR A 123 14.58 -28.25 18.71
C THR A 123 13.38 -27.53 19.36
N PRO A 124 12.34 -28.24 19.79
CA PRO A 124 11.20 -27.63 20.49
C PRO A 124 11.61 -26.82 21.74
N GLU A 125 12.57 -27.31 22.52
CA GLU A 125 13.08 -26.64 23.73
C GLU A 125 13.83 -25.35 23.38
N GLU A 126 14.70 -25.40 22.36
CA GLU A 126 15.42 -24.22 21.86
C GLU A 126 14.46 -23.17 21.29
N MET A 127 13.37 -23.62 20.68
CA MET A 127 12.32 -22.74 20.16
C MET A 127 11.55 -22.06 21.30
N GLU A 128 11.23 -22.79 22.37
CA GLU A 128 10.56 -22.23 23.54
C GLU A 128 11.44 -21.19 24.24
N ALA A 129 12.72 -21.52 24.48
CA ALA A 129 13.69 -20.59 25.05
C ALA A 129 13.87 -19.34 24.16
N ALA A 130 13.94 -19.50 22.84
CA ALA A 130 14.04 -18.40 21.89
C ALA A 130 12.77 -17.52 21.88
N ASN A 131 11.59 -18.13 21.98
CA ASN A 131 10.32 -17.40 22.08
C ASN A 131 10.26 -16.60 23.37
N HIS A 132 10.62 -17.21 24.50
CA HIS A 132 10.65 -16.51 25.79
C HIS A 132 11.61 -15.31 25.75
N ALA A 133 12.83 -15.50 25.24
CA ALA A 133 13.79 -14.41 25.08
C ALA A 133 13.30 -13.29 24.14
N MET A 134 12.57 -13.64 23.08
CA MET A 134 11.96 -12.68 22.16
C MET A 134 10.83 -11.88 22.85
N PHE A 135 9.95 -12.52 23.61
CA PHE A 135 8.89 -11.84 24.38
C PHE A 135 9.51 -10.88 25.41
N GLU A 136 10.45 -11.36 26.20
CA GLU A 136 11.19 -10.55 27.19
C GLU A 136 11.88 -9.34 26.56
N HIS A 137 12.53 -9.52 25.42
CA HIS A 137 13.13 -8.40 24.69
C HIS A 137 12.09 -7.42 24.18
N THR A 138 10.96 -7.92 23.65
CA THR A 138 9.85 -7.10 23.17
C THR A 138 9.23 -6.28 24.30
N TRP A 139 9.03 -6.86 25.47
CA TRP A 139 8.50 -6.16 26.63
C TRP A 139 9.47 -5.10 27.14
N ARG A 140 10.78 -5.36 27.16
CA ARG A 140 11.79 -4.34 27.49
C ARG A 140 11.79 -3.17 26.50
N VAL A 141 11.63 -3.45 25.20
CA VAL A 141 11.49 -2.39 24.19
C VAL A 141 10.25 -1.55 24.48
N LEU A 142 9.10 -2.18 24.71
CA LEU A 142 7.85 -1.49 25.04
C LEU A 142 7.98 -0.67 26.32
N ALA A 143 8.55 -1.23 27.39
CA ALA A 143 8.75 -0.56 28.68
C ALA A 143 9.57 0.74 28.56
N GLY A 144 10.47 0.81 27.57
CA GLY A 144 11.17 2.05 27.21
C GLY A 144 10.32 3.11 26.51
N GLY A 145 8.99 2.93 26.41
CA GLY A 145 8.07 3.83 25.73
C GLY A 145 8.15 3.76 24.19
N ASN A 146 8.67 2.67 23.63
CA ASN A 146 8.88 2.54 22.18
C ASN A 146 7.66 1.99 21.44
N VAL A 147 7.70 2.13 20.12
CA VAL A 147 6.71 1.56 19.19
C VAL A 147 7.18 0.16 18.77
N MET A 148 6.33 -0.85 18.87
CA MET A 148 6.58 -2.19 18.35
C MET A 148 5.62 -2.51 17.20
N VAL A 149 6.14 -2.96 16.06
CA VAL A 149 5.36 -3.33 14.88
C VAL A 149 5.33 -4.85 14.78
N LEU A 150 4.13 -5.42 14.84
CA LEU A 150 3.88 -6.85 14.83
C LEU A 150 2.89 -7.20 13.72
N PHE A 151 3.28 -8.06 12.78
CA PHE A 151 2.40 -8.56 11.72
C PHE A 151 1.64 -9.80 12.20
N PRO A 152 0.34 -9.71 12.54
CA PRO A 152 -0.41 -10.76 13.21
C PRO A 152 -0.69 -11.98 12.31
N GLU A 153 -0.76 -11.82 10.99
CA GLU A 153 -0.99 -12.92 10.03
C GLU A 153 0.21 -13.87 9.95
N GLY A 154 1.41 -13.35 10.24
CA GLY A 154 2.65 -14.11 10.23
C GLY A 154 3.17 -14.48 8.84
N THR A 155 2.57 -14.04 7.74
CA THR A 155 3.13 -14.17 6.38
C THR A 155 2.52 -13.13 5.45
N SER A 156 3.22 -12.81 4.35
CA SER A 156 2.69 -11.91 3.33
C SER A 156 1.84 -12.64 2.30
N TYR A 157 0.86 -11.97 1.68
CA TYR A 157 -0.10 -12.62 0.77
C TYR A 157 -0.67 -11.72 -0.32
N THR A 158 -1.31 -12.36 -1.31
CA THR A 158 -2.14 -11.76 -2.37
C THR A 158 -3.46 -12.50 -2.33
N ALA A 159 -4.36 -12.01 -1.48
CA ALA A 159 -5.67 -12.62 -1.25
C ALA A 159 -6.71 -11.49 -1.17
N PRO A 160 -8.00 -11.81 -1.43
CA PRO A 160 -9.09 -10.85 -1.37
C PRO A 160 -9.45 -10.45 0.08
N LYS A 161 -8.94 -11.18 1.07
CA LYS A 161 -9.10 -10.89 2.50
C LYS A 161 -7.80 -11.09 3.26
N MET A 162 -7.73 -10.46 4.43
CA MET A 162 -6.70 -10.73 5.43
C MET A 162 -6.72 -12.19 5.86
N LEU A 163 -5.54 -12.70 6.23
CA LEU A 163 -5.42 -14.05 6.79
C LEU A 163 -5.84 -14.03 8.26
N ALA A 164 -6.30 -15.16 8.78
CA ALA A 164 -6.65 -15.28 10.18
C ALA A 164 -5.48 -14.86 11.08
N LEU A 165 -5.77 -14.09 12.12
CA LEU A 165 -4.74 -13.55 13.00
C LEU A 165 -4.16 -14.64 13.91
N ARG A 166 -2.84 -14.63 14.07
CA ARG A 166 -2.16 -15.41 15.11
C ARG A 166 -2.23 -14.66 16.45
N THR A 167 -2.25 -15.41 17.53
CA THR A 167 -2.34 -14.87 18.90
C THR A 167 -1.11 -14.10 19.38
N GLY A 168 -0.02 -14.06 18.60
CA GLY A 168 1.27 -13.49 19.01
C GLY A 168 1.18 -12.04 19.49
N VAL A 169 0.43 -11.19 18.79
CA VAL A 169 0.25 -9.76 19.14
C VAL A 169 -0.43 -9.62 20.50
N VAL A 170 -1.54 -10.32 20.70
CA VAL A 170 -2.29 -10.28 21.95
C VAL A 170 -1.46 -10.86 23.10
N ARG A 171 -0.72 -11.95 22.88
CA ARG A 171 0.20 -12.51 23.88
C ARG A 171 1.30 -11.55 24.29
N VAL A 172 1.86 -10.77 23.36
CA VAL A 172 2.80 -9.69 23.71
C VAL A 172 2.11 -8.67 24.60
N ALA A 173 0.92 -8.22 24.22
CA ALA A 173 0.20 -7.17 24.92
C ALA A 173 -0.23 -7.60 26.34
N THR A 174 -0.86 -8.77 26.49
CA THR A 174 -1.28 -9.29 27.80
C THR A 174 -0.09 -9.61 28.69
N GLY A 175 0.97 -10.20 28.13
CA GLY A 175 2.20 -10.46 28.87
C GLY A 175 2.91 -9.18 29.33
N PHE A 176 2.91 -8.13 28.50
CA PHE A 176 3.44 -6.82 28.88
C PHE A 176 2.66 -6.21 30.04
N ALA A 177 1.33 -6.19 29.92
CA ALA A 177 0.45 -5.65 30.97
C ALA A 177 0.63 -6.39 32.30
N LYS A 178 0.80 -7.72 32.25
CA LYS A 178 1.06 -8.55 33.44
C LYS A 178 2.44 -8.30 34.05
N HIS A 179 3.47 -8.12 33.24
CA HIS A 179 4.84 -7.99 33.72
C HIS A 179 5.18 -6.58 34.22
N TYR A 180 4.65 -5.54 33.57
CA TYR A 180 4.97 -4.14 33.87
C TYR A 180 3.84 -3.37 34.57
N ASP A 181 2.67 -3.98 34.77
CA ASP A 181 1.49 -3.36 35.37
C ASP A 181 1.11 -2.03 34.69
N GLN A 182 1.17 -2.02 33.36
CA GLN A 182 0.93 -0.85 32.52
C GLN A 182 -0.02 -1.16 31.37
N PRO A 183 -0.94 -0.24 31.02
CA PRO A 183 -1.81 -0.41 29.87
C PRO A 183 -1.00 -0.32 28.57
N ILE A 184 -1.38 -1.12 27.58
CA ILE A 184 -0.74 -1.14 26.26
C ILE A 184 -1.80 -0.98 25.14
N PRO A 185 -1.75 0.11 24.37
CA PRO A 185 -2.56 0.25 23.17
C PRO A 185 -2.00 -0.62 22.02
N ILE A 186 -2.90 -1.38 21.41
CA ILE A 186 -2.72 -2.07 20.13
C ILE A 186 -3.47 -1.26 19.07
N ILE A 187 -2.78 -0.80 18.03
CA ILE A 187 -3.37 -0.02 16.95
C ILE A 187 -3.44 -0.87 15.69
N PRO A 188 -4.65 -1.27 15.25
CA PRO A 188 -4.85 -1.85 13.92
C PRO A 188 -4.33 -0.89 12.85
N LEU A 189 -3.51 -1.39 11.92
CA LEU A 189 -2.98 -0.58 10.82
C LEU A 189 -3.41 -1.16 9.47
N GLY A 190 -4.15 -0.37 8.71
CA GLY A 190 -4.64 -0.75 7.39
C GLY A 190 -3.71 -0.30 6.28
N LEU A 191 -3.00 -1.23 5.65
CA LEU A 191 -2.20 -1.02 4.44
C LEU A 191 -3.03 -1.44 3.22
N ASN A 192 -3.61 -0.44 2.54
CA ASN A 192 -4.44 -0.67 1.35
C ASN A 192 -3.71 -0.19 0.09
N TYR A 193 -3.24 -1.14 -0.71
CA TYR A 193 -2.61 -0.87 -2.01
C TYR A 193 -3.65 -0.88 -3.12
N PHE A 194 -3.67 0.15 -3.96
CA PHE A 194 -4.50 0.11 -5.17
C PHE A 194 -3.91 -0.87 -6.19
N ASN A 195 -2.59 -0.82 -6.35
CA ASN A 195 -1.80 -1.80 -7.08
C ASN A 195 -0.40 -1.86 -6.42
N LYS A 196 -0.01 -3.02 -5.89
CA LYS A 196 1.19 -3.12 -5.05
C LYS A 196 2.49 -3.31 -5.83
N ASP A 197 2.45 -3.85 -7.05
CA ASP A 197 3.64 -4.16 -7.86
C ASP A 197 3.88 -3.19 -9.04
N HIS A 198 2.96 -2.25 -9.28
CA HIS A 198 3.11 -1.22 -10.32
C HIS A 198 3.82 0.04 -9.82
N PHE A 199 4.84 0.46 -10.58
CA PHE A 199 5.52 1.74 -10.38
C PHE A 199 4.56 2.91 -10.63
N ARG A 200 4.61 3.91 -9.73
CA ARG A 200 3.72 5.07 -9.63
C ARG A 200 2.27 4.74 -9.27
N SER A 201 2.05 3.60 -8.63
CA SER A 201 0.76 3.29 -7.99
C SER A 201 0.53 4.14 -6.73
N SER A 202 -0.65 4.06 -6.14
CA SER A 202 -1.02 4.73 -4.89
C SER A 202 -1.31 3.72 -3.79
N MET A 203 -1.23 4.17 -2.54
CA MET A 203 -1.65 3.39 -1.39
C MET A 203 -2.13 4.29 -0.25
N THR A 204 -2.91 3.72 0.67
CA THR A 204 -3.34 4.39 1.90
C THR A 204 -2.88 3.60 3.12
N LEU A 205 -2.39 4.32 4.13
CA LEU A 205 -2.05 3.80 5.44
C LEU A 205 -3.01 4.41 6.47
N GLU A 206 -3.76 3.58 7.19
CA GLU A 206 -4.75 4.05 8.16
C GLU A 206 -4.45 3.51 9.56
N PHE A 207 -4.27 4.41 10.53
CA PHE A 207 -4.24 4.09 11.95
C PHE A 207 -5.67 3.95 12.49
N GLY A 208 -6.08 2.72 12.78
CA GLY A 208 -7.40 2.41 13.32
C GLY A 208 -7.57 2.83 14.79
N PRO A 209 -8.79 2.74 15.33
CA PRO A 209 -9.04 3.00 16.75
C PRO A 209 -8.25 2.03 17.64
N PRO A 210 -7.60 2.50 18.73
CA PRO A 210 -6.80 1.65 19.58
C PRO A 210 -7.66 0.63 20.34
N MET A 211 -7.13 -0.58 20.50
CA MET A 211 -7.57 -1.59 21.46
C MET A 211 -6.60 -1.58 22.62
N VAL A 212 -7.04 -1.21 23.83
CA VAL A 212 -6.16 -1.07 24.99
C VAL A 212 -6.28 -2.31 25.86
N ILE A 213 -5.17 -3.02 26.06
CA ILE A 213 -5.07 -4.09 27.06
C ILE A 213 -4.62 -3.46 28.37
N THR A 214 -5.41 -3.65 29.43
CA THR A 214 -5.15 -3.07 30.75
C THR A 214 -4.69 -4.14 31.75
N PRO A 215 -3.99 -3.76 32.83
CA PRO A 215 -3.69 -4.68 33.93
C PRO A 215 -4.93 -5.32 34.55
N ASP A 216 -6.03 -4.57 34.67
CA ASP A 216 -7.29 -5.08 35.20
C ASP A 216 -7.87 -6.22 34.34
N MET A 217 -7.74 -6.14 33.01
CA MET A 217 -8.20 -7.20 32.11
C MET A 217 -7.43 -8.51 32.33
N VAL A 218 -6.10 -8.42 32.48
CA VAL A 218 -5.24 -9.61 32.67
C VAL A 218 -5.29 -10.16 34.11
N SER A 219 -5.72 -9.34 35.07
CA SER A 219 -5.94 -9.74 36.47
C SER A 219 -7.37 -10.21 36.75
N SER A 220 -8.25 -10.15 35.74
CA SER A 220 -9.65 -10.58 35.90
C SER A 220 -9.76 -12.09 36.14
N GLU A 221 -10.81 -12.49 36.87
CA GLU A 221 -11.04 -13.91 37.18
C GLU A 221 -11.18 -14.76 35.90
N ALA A 222 -11.86 -14.24 34.88
CA ALA A 222 -12.00 -14.90 33.58
C ALA A 222 -10.63 -15.17 32.91
N PHE A 223 -9.71 -14.21 32.96
CA PHE A 223 -8.39 -14.35 32.36
C PHE A 223 -7.50 -15.31 33.16
N LEU A 224 -7.60 -15.30 34.49
CA LEU A 224 -6.86 -16.22 35.36
C LEU A 224 -7.36 -17.67 35.23
N GLN A 225 -8.66 -17.87 34.99
CA GLN A 225 -9.25 -19.18 34.76
C GLN A 225 -8.89 -19.77 33.39
N ASP A 226 -8.97 -18.97 32.31
CA ASP A 226 -8.65 -19.42 30.94
C ASP A 226 -7.88 -18.35 30.13
N GLU A 227 -6.59 -18.22 30.42
CA GLU A 227 -5.69 -17.29 29.71
C GLU A 227 -5.70 -17.57 28.19
N ARG A 228 -5.75 -18.84 27.78
CA ARG A 228 -5.69 -19.21 26.35
C ARG A 228 -6.97 -18.83 25.62
N GLY A 229 -8.13 -19.08 26.23
CA GLY A 229 -9.43 -18.68 25.71
C GLY A 229 -9.57 -17.17 25.58
N GLU A 230 -9.19 -16.43 26.61
CA GLU A 230 -9.28 -14.96 26.59
C GLU A 230 -8.31 -14.34 25.57
N VAL A 231 -7.08 -14.85 25.45
CA VAL A 231 -6.16 -14.42 24.38
C VAL A 231 -6.75 -14.67 23.00
N LYS A 232 -7.43 -15.81 22.79
CA LYS A 232 -8.09 -16.12 21.51
C LYS A 232 -9.27 -15.17 21.24
N ARG A 233 -10.10 -14.90 22.26
CA ARG A 233 -11.22 -13.94 22.17
C ARG A 233 -10.74 -12.54 21.82
N LEU A 234 -9.71 -12.04 22.52
CA LEU A 234 -9.10 -10.74 22.23
C LEU A 234 -8.42 -10.70 20.85
N THR A 235 -7.90 -11.82 20.37
CA THR A 235 -7.34 -11.91 19.01
C THR A 235 -8.45 -11.76 17.96
N HIS A 236 -9.63 -12.35 18.20
CA HIS A 236 -10.79 -12.16 17.33
C HIS A 236 -11.30 -10.71 17.33
N GLU A 237 -11.35 -10.07 18.51
CA GLU A 237 -11.70 -8.64 18.60
C GLU A 237 -10.71 -7.75 17.83
N LEU A 238 -9.40 -8.08 17.89
CA LEU A 238 -8.39 -7.38 17.10
C LEU A 238 -8.59 -7.60 15.59
N GLU A 239 -8.96 -8.81 15.18
CA GLU A 239 -9.28 -9.16 13.78
C GLU A 239 -10.46 -8.33 13.26
N GLU A 240 -11.56 -8.23 14.01
CA GLU A 240 -12.71 -7.37 13.68
C GLU A 240 -12.32 -5.90 13.54
N LYS A 241 -11.46 -5.38 14.43
CA LYS A 241 -10.96 -4.00 14.33
C LYS A 241 -10.06 -3.81 13.10
N MET A 242 -9.26 -4.82 12.73
CA MET A 242 -8.44 -4.80 11.51
C MET A 242 -9.29 -4.86 10.23
N HIS A 243 -10.43 -5.57 10.26
CA HIS A 243 -11.41 -5.55 9.16
C HIS A 243 -11.91 -4.13 8.87
N GLY A 244 -12.06 -3.30 9.91
CA GLY A 244 -12.50 -1.90 9.77
C GLY A 244 -11.52 -0.96 9.06
N VAL A 245 -10.26 -1.38 8.88
CA VAL A 245 -9.20 -0.59 8.22
C VAL A 245 -8.62 -1.27 6.98
N THR A 246 -9.14 -2.43 6.58
CA THR A 246 -8.66 -3.21 5.42
C THR A 246 -9.80 -3.59 4.49
N LEU A 247 -9.47 -3.94 3.24
CA LEU A 247 -10.43 -4.54 2.31
C LEU A 247 -10.45 -6.05 2.46
N ASN A 248 -11.63 -6.62 2.69
CA ASN A 248 -11.85 -8.04 2.93
C ASN A 248 -13.07 -8.52 2.17
N ALA A 249 -12.85 -9.45 1.25
CA ALA A 249 -13.88 -10.18 0.53
C ALA A 249 -13.52 -11.68 0.47
N SER A 250 -14.54 -12.50 0.30
CA SER A 250 -14.47 -13.94 0.00
C SER A 250 -13.64 -14.22 -1.25
N ASP A 251 -13.80 -13.43 -2.31
CA ASP A 251 -13.14 -13.62 -3.59
C ASP A 251 -12.84 -12.29 -4.33
N PHE A 252 -11.97 -12.33 -5.36
CA PHE A 252 -11.60 -11.13 -6.12
C PHE A 252 -12.76 -10.55 -6.94
N SER A 253 -13.68 -11.38 -7.45
CA SER A 253 -14.84 -10.90 -8.21
C SER A 253 -15.75 -10.02 -7.33
N THR A 254 -15.92 -10.36 -6.05
CA THR A 254 -16.65 -9.53 -5.10
C THR A 254 -15.97 -8.17 -4.88
N ILE A 255 -14.65 -8.11 -4.80
CA ILE A 255 -13.90 -6.83 -4.76
C ILE A 255 -14.14 -6.02 -6.04
N HIS A 256 -14.08 -6.66 -7.21
CA HIS A 256 -14.30 -5.99 -8.49
C HIS A 256 -15.73 -5.45 -8.62
N ALA A 257 -16.73 -6.24 -8.23
CA ALA A 257 -18.12 -5.84 -8.19
C ALA A 257 -18.32 -4.66 -7.24
N ALA A 258 -17.86 -4.76 -5.99
CA ALA A 258 -18.01 -3.71 -5.00
C ALA A 258 -17.33 -2.39 -5.40
N ARG A 259 -16.16 -2.46 -6.05
CA ARG A 259 -15.48 -1.27 -6.60
C ARG A 259 -16.27 -0.63 -7.74
N MET A 260 -16.89 -1.42 -8.61
CA MET A 260 -17.73 -0.91 -9.70
C MET A 260 -19.06 -0.36 -9.17
N MET A 261 -19.74 -1.08 -8.27
CA MET A 261 -20.93 -0.60 -7.58
C MET A 261 -20.67 0.72 -6.85
N ARG A 262 -19.54 0.87 -6.17
CA ARG A 262 -19.15 2.16 -5.58
C ARG A 262 -19.12 3.28 -6.61
N ARG A 263 -18.54 3.05 -7.80
CA ARG A 263 -18.44 4.06 -8.87
C ARG A 263 -19.82 4.43 -9.40
N LEU A 264 -20.65 3.42 -9.66
CA LEU A 264 -22.03 3.56 -10.10
C LEU A 264 -22.87 4.33 -9.07
N TYR A 265 -22.72 4.00 -7.78
CA TYR A 265 -23.40 4.64 -6.65
C TYR A 265 -23.08 6.13 -6.54
N LEU A 266 -21.79 6.49 -6.55
CA LEU A 266 -21.36 7.88 -6.42
C LEU A 266 -21.81 8.73 -7.62
N ASN A 267 -21.98 8.10 -8.78
CA ASN A 267 -22.49 8.66 -10.03
C ASN A 267 -21.96 10.07 -10.38
N THR A 268 -20.71 10.36 -10.03
CA THR A 268 -20.15 11.71 -10.15
C THR A 268 -18.72 11.67 -10.67
N PRO A 269 -18.31 12.68 -11.46
CA PRO A 269 -16.92 12.86 -11.85
C PRO A 269 -16.02 13.35 -10.70
N GLY A 270 -16.59 13.73 -9.54
CA GLY A 270 -15.84 14.10 -8.35
C GLY A 270 -15.09 12.91 -7.74
N SER A 271 -13.95 13.17 -7.10
CA SER A 271 -13.24 12.18 -6.29
C SER A 271 -13.65 12.31 -4.83
N ILE A 272 -13.84 11.19 -4.14
CA ILE A 272 -13.88 11.16 -2.68
C ILE A 272 -12.48 10.93 -2.11
N ASP A 273 -12.34 11.21 -0.83
CA ASP A 273 -11.13 10.89 -0.09
C ASP A 273 -10.84 9.38 -0.13
N ALA A 274 -9.57 8.99 -0.27
CA ALA A 274 -9.19 7.58 -0.48
C ALA A 274 -9.57 6.67 0.69
N ASN A 275 -9.61 7.19 1.92
CA ASN A 275 -10.12 6.44 3.07
C ASN A 275 -11.61 6.11 2.92
N LYS A 276 -12.41 7.10 2.50
CA LYS A 276 -13.83 6.92 2.24
C LYS A 276 -14.07 5.97 1.07
N GLU A 277 -13.20 5.95 0.06
CA GLU A 277 -13.25 4.96 -1.03
C GLU A 277 -13.11 3.53 -0.51
N VAL A 278 -12.13 3.29 0.35
CA VAL A 278 -11.88 1.97 0.97
C VAL A 278 -13.06 1.56 1.84
N ARG A 279 -13.51 2.45 2.75
CA ARG A 279 -14.63 2.17 3.67
C ARG A 279 -15.93 1.88 2.93
N LEU A 280 -16.30 2.72 1.96
CA LEU A 280 -17.52 2.49 1.17
C LEU A 280 -17.44 1.18 0.38
N THR A 281 -16.28 0.85 -0.18
CA THR A 281 -16.09 -0.46 -0.82
C THR A 281 -16.27 -1.60 0.18
N GLN A 282 -15.72 -1.50 1.40
CA GLN A 282 -15.92 -2.54 2.41
C GLN A 282 -17.39 -2.68 2.83
N TYR A 283 -18.13 -1.58 2.98
CA TYR A 283 -19.57 -1.64 3.26
C TYR A 283 -20.33 -2.37 2.15
N ILE A 284 -19.99 -2.10 0.88
CA ILE A 284 -20.62 -2.80 -0.25
C ILE A 284 -20.22 -4.28 -0.27
N ILE A 285 -18.98 -4.63 0.06
CA ILE A 285 -18.57 -6.03 0.18
C ILE A 285 -19.39 -6.73 1.28
N ASN A 286 -19.46 -6.14 2.47
CA ASN A 286 -20.25 -6.69 3.58
C ASN A 286 -21.72 -6.89 3.17
N MET A 287 -22.30 -5.95 2.43
CA MET A 287 -23.66 -6.06 1.89
C MET A 287 -23.80 -7.24 0.90
N LEU A 288 -22.81 -7.47 0.03
CA LEU A 288 -22.83 -8.58 -0.93
C LEU A 288 -22.64 -9.94 -0.28
N GLU A 289 -21.93 -10.00 0.85
CA GLU A 289 -21.56 -11.24 1.54
C GLU A 289 -22.42 -11.57 2.76
N GLN A 290 -23.21 -10.61 3.26
CA GLN A 290 -24.19 -10.87 4.31
C GLN A 290 -25.19 -11.92 3.84
N GLU A 291 -25.51 -12.89 4.71
CA GLU A 291 -26.65 -13.76 4.49
C GLU A 291 -27.93 -12.90 4.57
N PRO A 292 -28.65 -12.71 3.46
CA PRO A 292 -29.83 -11.86 3.46
C PRO A 292 -30.94 -12.56 4.25
N CYS A 293 -31.75 -11.75 4.95
CA CYS A 293 -32.90 -12.25 5.72
C CYS A 293 -34.02 -12.80 4.82
N ASP A 294 -34.00 -12.49 3.52
CA ASP A 294 -35.00 -12.87 2.52
C ASP A 294 -34.34 -13.42 1.25
N GLU A 295 -34.88 -14.53 0.74
CA GLU A 295 -34.43 -15.19 -0.49
C GLU A 295 -34.63 -14.30 -1.73
N GLU A 296 -35.63 -13.41 -1.73
CA GLU A 296 -35.85 -12.48 -2.84
C GLU A 296 -34.75 -11.41 -2.92
N GLN A 297 -34.35 -10.86 -1.77
CA GLN A 297 -33.22 -9.92 -1.67
C GLN A 297 -31.90 -10.56 -2.09
N LYS A 298 -31.69 -11.83 -1.73
CA LYS A 298 -30.52 -12.63 -2.18
C LYS A 298 -30.41 -12.68 -3.69
N LYS A 299 -31.52 -13.04 -4.35
CA LYS A 299 -31.59 -13.14 -5.81
C LYS A 299 -31.38 -11.77 -6.45
N GLN A 300 -31.95 -10.72 -5.89
CA GLN A 300 -31.78 -9.36 -6.39
C GLN A 300 -30.31 -8.91 -6.33
N SER A 301 -29.65 -9.06 -5.17
CA SER A 301 -28.24 -8.70 -4.99
C SER A 301 -27.32 -9.49 -5.93
N ALA A 302 -27.52 -10.80 -6.04
CA ALA A 302 -26.74 -11.65 -6.95
C ALA A 302 -26.93 -11.25 -8.43
N THR A 303 -28.17 -10.93 -8.83
CA THR A 303 -28.48 -10.48 -10.19
C THR A 303 -27.80 -9.15 -10.51
N ILE A 304 -27.84 -8.19 -9.58
CA ILE A 304 -27.17 -6.89 -9.74
C ILE A 304 -25.65 -7.08 -9.81
N GLN A 305 -25.06 -7.92 -8.95
CA GLN A 305 -23.64 -8.24 -8.97
C GLN A 305 -23.20 -8.80 -10.33
N GLU A 306 -23.95 -9.75 -10.89
CA GLU A 306 -23.65 -10.34 -12.21
C GLU A 306 -23.71 -9.28 -13.33
N LYS A 307 -24.77 -8.45 -13.36
CA LYS A 307 -24.88 -7.36 -14.35
C LYS A 307 -23.72 -6.37 -14.23
N VAL A 308 -23.33 -6.02 -13.00
CA VAL A 308 -22.22 -5.08 -12.74
C VAL A 308 -20.88 -5.66 -13.22
N LEU A 309 -20.63 -6.95 -12.99
CA LEU A 309 -19.41 -7.62 -13.47
C LEU A 309 -19.38 -7.69 -15.00
N ARG A 310 -20.50 -8.03 -15.64
CA ARG A 310 -20.61 -8.00 -17.10
C ARG A 310 -20.34 -6.61 -17.67
N TYR A 311 -20.95 -5.58 -17.07
CA TYR A 311 -20.71 -4.18 -17.46
C TYR A 311 -19.24 -3.79 -17.32
N LYS A 312 -18.58 -4.19 -16.22
CA LYS A 312 -17.14 -3.97 -16.02
C LYS A 312 -16.31 -4.65 -17.13
N ASP A 313 -16.64 -5.89 -17.49
CA ASP A 313 -15.87 -6.62 -18.50
C ASP A 313 -16.01 -6.02 -19.89
N GLU A 314 -17.18 -5.50 -20.25
CA GLU A 314 -17.37 -4.73 -21.49
C GLU A 314 -16.59 -3.41 -21.49
N LEU A 315 -16.53 -2.70 -20.35
CA LEU A 315 -15.67 -1.54 -20.19
C LEU A 315 -14.19 -1.88 -20.39
N ASP A 316 -13.73 -2.99 -19.80
CA ASP A 316 -12.34 -3.44 -19.89
C ASP A 316 -11.97 -3.83 -21.33
N ARG A 317 -12.87 -4.50 -22.06
CA ARG A 317 -12.72 -4.82 -23.49
C ARG A 317 -12.51 -3.56 -24.34
N LEU A 318 -13.29 -2.51 -24.08
CA LEU A 318 -13.18 -1.22 -24.74
C LEU A 318 -12.09 -0.31 -24.13
N ARG A 319 -11.36 -0.76 -23.09
CA ARG A 319 -10.40 0.06 -22.34
C ARG A 319 -10.97 1.40 -21.85
N LEU A 320 -12.27 1.42 -21.58
CA LEU A 320 -13.00 2.59 -21.08
C LEU A 320 -13.14 2.51 -19.58
N LYS A 321 -13.14 3.66 -18.91
CA LYS A 321 -13.49 3.74 -17.50
C LYS A 321 -14.97 4.08 -17.36
N ASP A 322 -15.61 3.58 -16.30
CA ASP A 322 -17.01 3.90 -15.98
C ASP A 322 -17.31 5.42 -16.08
N GLN A 323 -16.48 6.23 -15.44
CA GLN A 323 -16.67 7.69 -15.40
C GLN A 323 -16.50 8.37 -16.77
N GLU A 324 -15.97 7.67 -17.77
CA GLU A 324 -15.72 8.19 -19.12
C GLU A 324 -16.90 7.98 -20.06
N VAL A 325 -17.75 6.98 -19.78
CA VAL A 325 -18.94 6.67 -20.57
C VAL A 325 -19.90 7.88 -20.66
N ASN A 326 -19.96 8.66 -19.58
CA ASN A 326 -20.85 9.82 -19.46
C ASN A 326 -20.18 11.15 -19.78
N LEU A 327 -18.93 11.16 -20.27
CA LEU A 327 -18.30 12.41 -20.67
C LEU A 327 -19.02 13.01 -21.88
N PRO A 328 -19.50 14.26 -21.80
CA PRO A 328 -20.10 14.92 -22.94
C PRO A 328 -19.03 15.10 -24.02
N VAL A 329 -19.27 14.54 -25.20
CA VAL A 329 -18.48 14.84 -26.39
C VAL A 329 -18.74 16.31 -26.74
N PRO A 330 -17.73 17.19 -26.81
CA PRO A 330 -17.95 18.59 -27.14
C PRO A 330 -18.48 18.67 -28.56
N LYS A 331 -19.63 19.33 -28.74
CA LYS A 331 -20.18 19.56 -30.08
C LYS A 331 -19.31 20.53 -30.90
N GLU A 332 -18.53 21.37 -30.23
CA GLU A 332 -17.75 22.46 -30.84
C GLU A 332 -16.29 22.08 -31.18
N GLN A 333 -15.75 21.01 -30.61
CA GLN A 333 -14.38 20.57 -30.88
C GLN A 333 -14.41 19.23 -31.58
N SER A 334 -13.77 19.15 -32.75
CA SER A 334 -13.59 17.88 -33.43
C SER A 334 -12.78 16.93 -32.53
N LEU A 335 -13.27 15.71 -32.30
CA LEU A 335 -12.54 14.68 -31.57
C LEU A 335 -11.17 14.41 -32.21
N LEU A 336 -11.08 14.56 -33.54
CA LEU A 336 -9.82 14.51 -34.29
C LEU A 336 -8.86 15.62 -33.87
N GLN A 337 -9.35 16.85 -33.65
CA GLN A 337 -8.51 17.95 -33.18
C GLN A 337 -7.96 17.67 -31.77
N LEU A 338 -8.80 17.18 -30.85
CA LEU A 338 -8.35 16.80 -29.51
C LEU A 338 -7.32 15.66 -29.55
N PHE A 339 -7.53 14.68 -30.42
CA PHE A 339 -6.58 13.59 -30.66
C PHE A 339 -5.24 14.12 -31.20
N LEU A 340 -5.25 15.00 -32.20
CA LEU A 340 -4.05 15.62 -32.77
C LEU A 340 -3.32 16.51 -31.75
N GLU A 341 -4.03 17.30 -30.94
CA GLU A 341 -3.44 18.07 -29.84
C GLU A 341 -2.67 17.17 -28.86
N ARG A 342 -3.19 15.97 -28.55
CA ARG A 342 -2.54 15.01 -27.65
C ARG A 342 -1.30 14.39 -28.26
N ILE A 343 -1.35 14.02 -29.54
CA ILE A 343 -0.19 13.52 -30.26
C ILE A 343 0.90 14.59 -30.34
N LEU A 344 0.55 15.83 -30.66
CA LEU A 344 1.50 16.93 -30.70
C LEU A 344 2.15 17.16 -29.33
N TYR A 345 1.36 17.11 -28.25
CA TYR A 345 1.90 17.23 -26.90
C TYR A 345 2.88 16.09 -26.55
N LEU A 346 2.60 14.85 -26.97
CA LEU A 346 3.56 13.73 -26.85
C LEU A 346 4.84 13.99 -27.65
N LEU A 347 4.72 14.51 -28.87
CA LEU A 347 5.87 14.83 -29.72
C LEU A 347 6.77 15.91 -29.11
N VAL A 348 6.20 16.87 -28.35
CA VAL A 348 6.97 17.88 -27.61
C VAL A 348 7.62 17.30 -26.36
N LEU A 349 6.92 16.43 -25.64
CA LEU A 349 7.46 15.80 -24.42
C LEU A 349 8.56 14.77 -24.72
N LEU A 350 8.52 14.13 -25.88
CA LEU A 350 9.43 13.04 -26.22
C LEU A 350 10.91 13.48 -26.27
N PRO A 351 11.30 14.58 -26.96
CA PRO A 351 12.68 15.11 -26.91
C PRO A 351 13.14 15.50 -25.50
N LEU A 352 12.25 15.98 -24.63
CA LEU A 352 12.60 16.33 -23.26
C LEU A 352 12.86 15.07 -22.41
N ALA A 353 12.17 13.97 -22.74
CA ALA A 353 12.35 12.68 -22.07
C ALA A 353 13.47 11.83 -22.65
N THR A 354 13.89 12.02 -23.91
CA THR A 354 14.86 11.13 -24.56
C THR A 354 16.16 10.97 -23.78
N PRO A 355 16.80 12.02 -23.20
CA PRO A 355 18.03 11.80 -22.45
C PRO A 355 17.80 10.94 -21.20
N GLY A 356 16.70 11.18 -20.49
CA GLY A 356 16.31 10.40 -19.33
C GLY A 356 15.89 8.97 -19.69
N LEU A 357 15.19 8.77 -20.80
CA LEU A 357 14.78 7.46 -21.28
C LEU A 357 15.99 6.62 -21.67
N LEU A 358 16.94 7.19 -22.44
CA LEU A 358 18.16 6.49 -22.84
C LEU A 358 19.01 6.10 -21.63
N LEU A 359 19.17 7.04 -20.68
CA LEU A 359 19.89 6.81 -19.42
C LEU A 359 19.24 5.68 -18.59
N ASN A 360 17.91 5.64 -18.53
CA ASN A 360 17.19 4.70 -17.68
C ASN A 360 16.72 3.43 -18.42
N LEU A 361 16.98 3.30 -19.73
CA LEU A 361 16.54 2.19 -20.57
C LEU A 361 16.92 0.81 -20.00
N PRO A 362 18.15 0.58 -19.49
CA PRO A 362 18.53 -0.72 -18.94
C PRO A 362 17.64 -1.18 -17.78
N TYR A 363 17.10 -0.24 -16.99
CA TYR A 363 16.30 -0.56 -15.82
C TYR A 363 14.90 -1.08 -16.16
N TYR A 364 14.39 -0.79 -17.35
CA TYR A 364 13.15 -1.41 -17.83
C TYR A 364 13.36 -2.91 -18.05
N PHE A 365 14.48 -3.30 -18.67
CA PHE A 365 14.84 -4.70 -18.88
C PHE A 365 15.22 -5.42 -17.58
N ILE A 366 15.96 -4.74 -16.69
CA ILE A 366 16.26 -5.28 -15.36
C ILE A 366 14.95 -5.47 -14.58
N GLY A 367 14.04 -4.49 -14.60
CA GLY A 367 12.76 -4.56 -13.91
C GLY A 367 11.86 -5.69 -14.40
N THR A 368 11.81 -5.95 -15.71
CA THR A 368 11.05 -7.09 -16.27
C THR A 368 11.66 -8.42 -15.85
N LYS A 369 13.00 -8.54 -15.89
CA LYS A 369 13.70 -9.74 -15.41
C LYS A 369 13.56 -9.95 -13.91
N MET A 370 13.56 -8.89 -13.11
CA MET A 370 13.33 -8.98 -11.66
C MET A 370 11.90 -9.44 -11.35
N ASN A 371 10.91 -9.05 -12.15
CA ASN A 371 9.54 -9.55 -11.97
C ASN A 371 9.45 -11.07 -12.15
N SER A 372 10.23 -11.66 -13.07
CA SER A 372 10.26 -13.12 -13.24
C SER A 372 11.04 -13.83 -12.12
N LEU A 373 12.01 -13.16 -11.49
CA LEU A 373 12.79 -13.71 -10.37
C LEU A 373 12.08 -13.60 -9.01
N ALA A 374 11.13 -12.67 -8.88
CA ALA A 374 10.46 -12.35 -7.63
C ALA A 374 9.70 -13.54 -7.01
N GLY A 375 9.31 -14.55 -7.81
CA GLY A 375 8.59 -15.76 -7.38
C GLY A 375 7.14 -15.51 -6.95
N PHE A 376 6.89 -14.38 -6.28
CA PHE A 376 5.65 -13.95 -5.67
C PHE A 376 5.32 -12.50 -6.09
N VAL A 377 4.05 -12.10 -6.06
CA VAL A 377 3.63 -10.74 -6.45
C VAL A 377 4.01 -9.71 -5.38
N GLU A 378 3.94 -10.13 -4.13
CA GLU A 378 4.26 -9.43 -2.89
C GLU A 378 5.74 -9.03 -2.80
N SER A 379 6.64 -9.72 -3.51
CA SER A 379 8.06 -9.41 -3.50
C SER A 379 8.48 -8.48 -4.65
N LYS A 380 7.70 -8.39 -5.73
CA LYS A 380 8.08 -7.61 -6.93
C LYS A 380 8.39 -6.15 -6.62
N SER A 381 7.60 -5.52 -5.75
CA SER A 381 7.79 -4.12 -5.36
C SER A 381 9.09 -3.94 -4.58
N MET A 382 9.39 -4.87 -3.65
CA MET A 382 10.66 -4.93 -2.93
C MET A 382 11.82 -5.00 -3.91
N PHE A 383 11.83 -5.99 -4.81
CA PHE A 383 12.89 -6.17 -5.80
C PHE A 383 13.14 -4.87 -6.60
N LYS A 384 12.08 -4.22 -7.11
CA LYS A 384 12.20 -2.95 -7.85
C LYS A 384 12.76 -1.81 -6.99
N ILE A 385 12.27 -1.64 -5.76
CA ILE A 385 12.70 -0.58 -4.85
C ILE A 385 14.17 -0.75 -4.48
N PHE A 386 14.59 -1.98 -4.14
CA PHE A 386 15.97 -2.28 -3.78
C PHE A 386 16.92 -2.15 -4.98
N ALA A 387 16.53 -2.64 -6.16
CA ALA A 387 17.31 -2.39 -7.37
C ALA A 387 17.46 -0.90 -7.67
N ALA A 388 16.39 -0.12 -7.57
CA ALA A 388 16.48 1.33 -7.75
C ALA A 388 17.41 1.96 -6.69
N GLY A 389 17.32 1.54 -5.42
CA GLY A 389 18.15 2.06 -4.34
C GLY A 389 19.64 1.75 -4.46
N VAL A 390 20.03 0.67 -5.12
CA VAL A 390 21.44 0.24 -5.25
C VAL A 390 21.99 0.47 -6.65
N LEU A 391 21.30 -0.01 -7.68
CA LEU A 391 21.80 0.01 -9.06
C LEU A 391 21.79 1.41 -9.67
N MET A 392 20.87 2.30 -9.28
CA MET A 392 20.88 3.69 -9.78
C MET A 392 22.08 4.47 -9.26
N PRO A 393 22.34 4.55 -7.94
CA PRO A 393 23.52 5.25 -7.44
C PRO A 393 24.84 4.71 -7.99
N VAL A 394 24.98 3.38 -8.11
CA VAL A 394 26.18 2.77 -8.68
C VAL A 394 26.37 3.16 -10.15
N HIS A 395 25.31 3.09 -10.95
CA HIS A 395 25.37 3.51 -12.34
C HIS A 395 25.71 5.01 -12.47
N TRP A 396 25.11 5.86 -11.65
CA TRP A 396 25.42 7.29 -11.63
C TRP A 396 26.86 7.55 -11.25
N LEU A 397 27.38 6.85 -10.24
CA LEU A 397 28.78 6.94 -9.84
C LEU A 397 29.71 6.57 -11.00
N VAL A 398 29.44 5.47 -11.70
CA VAL A 398 30.21 5.06 -12.88
C VAL A 398 30.19 6.14 -13.96
N LEU A 399 29.02 6.72 -14.26
CA LEU A 399 28.91 7.79 -15.26
C LEU A 399 29.66 9.06 -14.85
N ILE A 400 29.58 9.46 -13.58
CA ILE A 400 30.29 10.63 -13.06
C ILE A 400 31.80 10.41 -13.12
N LEU A 401 32.29 9.24 -12.69
CA LEU A 401 33.72 8.90 -12.72
C LEU A 401 34.26 8.79 -14.15
N ALA A 402 33.51 8.18 -15.07
CA ALA A 402 33.88 8.13 -16.48
C ALA A 402 33.92 9.54 -17.08
N THR A 403 32.93 10.37 -16.80
CA THR A 403 32.90 11.77 -17.27
C THR A 403 34.07 12.57 -16.71
N TRP A 404 34.39 12.38 -15.43
CA TRP A 404 35.55 13.01 -14.82
C TRP A 404 36.85 12.60 -15.50
N TYR A 405 37.02 11.32 -15.80
CA TYR A 405 38.22 10.78 -16.45
C TYR A 405 38.39 11.27 -17.90
N PHE A 406 37.31 11.27 -18.70
CA PHE A 406 37.40 11.59 -20.14
C PHE A 406 37.17 13.07 -20.48
N LEU A 407 36.32 13.77 -19.73
CA LEU A 407 35.87 15.14 -20.03
C LEU A 407 36.34 16.15 -18.98
N GLY A 408 36.81 15.70 -17.81
CA GLY A 408 37.28 16.56 -16.73
C GLY A 408 36.21 16.88 -15.67
N SER A 409 36.63 17.61 -14.63
CA SER A 409 35.84 17.85 -13.42
C SER A 409 34.58 18.70 -13.65
N THR A 410 34.65 19.74 -14.48
CA THR A 410 33.51 20.62 -14.76
C THR A 410 32.30 19.85 -15.31
N TYR A 411 32.54 18.94 -16.26
CA TYR A 411 31.47 18.11 -16.84
C TYR A 411 30.96 17.06 -15.85
N ALA A 412 31.84 16.49 -15.03
CA ALA A 412 31.44 15.55 -13.99
C ALA A 412 30.52 16.19 -12.94
N TYR A 413 30.81 17.42 -12.49
CA TYR A 413 29.93 18.17 -11.58
C TYR A 413 28.60 18.52 -12.24
N THR A 414 28.63 18.96 -13.49
CA THR A 414 27.40 19.25 -14.26
C THR A 414 26.52 18.00 -14.38
N LEU A 415 27.12 16.84 -14.67
CA LEU A 415 26.40 15.57 -14.75
C LEU A 415 25.86 15.14 -13.38
N ALA A 416 26.65 15.27 -12.31
CA ALA A 416 26.22 14.90 -10.96
C ALA A 416 24.97 15.69 -10.51
N VAL A 417 24.89 16.99 -10.85
CA VAL A 417 23.72 17.82 -10.60
C VAL A 417 22.58 17.53 -11.58
N GLY A 418 22.90 17.23 -12.84
CA GLY A 418 21.93 16.96 -13.90
C GLY A 418 21.19 15.62 -13.76
N LEU A 419 21.85 14.57 -13.28
CA LEU A 419 21.29 13.21 -13.18
C LEU A 419 19.97 13.13 -12.39
N PRO A 420 19.85 13.71 -11.17
CA PRO A 420 18.58 13.81 -10.45
C PRO A 420 17.48 14.53 -11.25
N VAL A 421 17.82 15.60 -11.95
CA VAL A 421 16.87 16.40 -12.75
C VAL A 421 16.40 15.59 -13.96
N LEU A 422 17.30 14.87 -14.63
CA LEU A 422 16.97 13.99 -15.74
C LEU A 422 16.10 12.81 -15.31
N LEU A 423 16.37 12.21 -14.15
CA LEU A 423 15.52 11.16 -13.58
C LEU A 423 14.12 11.70 -13.24
N TYR A 424 14.05 12.86 -12.58
CA TYR A 424 12.77 13.50 -12.27
C TYR A 424 11.97 13.83 -13.53
N SER A 425 12.62 14.45 -14.52
CA SER A 425 12.03 14.74 -15.84
C SER A 425 11.51 13.46 -16.49
N HIS A 426 12.32 12.40 -16.50
CA HIS A 426 11.93 11.11 -17.05
C HIS A 426 10.70 10.51 -16.36
N ILE A 427 10.66 10.50 -15.02
CA ILE A 427 9.51 10.01 -14.26
C ILE A 427 8.27 10.85 -14.58
N ARG A 428 8.39 12.19 -14.67
CA ARG A 428 7.27 13.07 -15.01
C ARG A 428 6.75 12.85 -16.40
N VAL A 429 7.62 12.73 -17.41
CA VAL A 429 7.17 12.43 -18.77
C VAL A 429 6.59 11.02 -18.85
N LEU A 430 7.09 10.05 -18.09
CA LEU A 430 6.49 8.71 -18.01
C LEU A 430 5.08 8.76 -17.40
N GLU A 431 4.87 9.54 -16.34
CA GLU A 431 3.54 9.73 -15.76
C GLU A 431 2.57 10.42 -16.74
N GLU A 432 3.00 11.51 -17.38
CA GLU A 432 2.18 12.25 -18.34
C GLU A 432 1.92 11.44 -19.61
N SER A 433 2.94 10.78 -20.18
CA SER A 433 2.80 9.96 -21.38
C SER A 433 1.82 8.82 -21.19
N ARG A 434 1.83 8.13 -20.03
CA ARG A 434 0.80 7.14 -19.69
C ARG A 434 -0.59 7.76 -19.73
N SER A 435 -0.78 8.91 -19.07
CA SER A 435 -2.07 9.60 -19.07
C SER A 435 -2.50 10.05 -20.47
N ILE A 436 -1.57 10.44 -21.34
CA ILE A 436 -1.89 10.89 -22.70
C ILE A 436 -2.23 9.70 -23.59
N VAL A 437 -1.43 8.62 -23.57
CA VAL A 437 -1.71 7.38 -24.32
C VAL A 437 -3.07 6.81 -23.92
N GLU A 438 -3.35 6.79 -22.63
CA GLU A 438 -4.66 6.44 -22.09
C GLU A 438 -5.81 7.31 -22.64
N ASN A 439 -5.59 8.62 -22.78
CA ASN A 439 -6.57 9.54 -23.35
C ASN A 439 -6.73 9.34 -24.87
N VAL A 440 -5.63 9.06 -25.58
CA VAL A 440 -5.63 8.73 -27.00
C VAL A 440 -6.46 7.47 -27.27
N TYR A 441 -6.28 6.41 -26.48
CA TYR A 441 -7.12 5.21 -26.56
C TYR A 441 -8.60 5.51 -26.24
N PHE A 442 -8.87 6.31 -25.21
CA PHE A 442 -10.24 6.74 -24.89
C PHE A 442 -10.91 7.46 -26.06
N LEU A 443 -10.25 8.47 -26.65
CA LEU A 443 -10.78 9.24 -27.78
C LEU A 443 -10.97 8.35 -29.01
N PHE A 444 -10.04 7.44 -29.27
CA PHE A 444 -10.20 6.46 -30.35
C PHE A 444 -11.41 5.56 -30.11
N ASN A 445 -11.51 4.93 -28.93
CA ASN A 445 -12.57 3.96 -28.65
C ASN A 445 -13.97 4.58 -28.60
N ILE A 446 -14.13 5.80 -28.08
CA ILE A 446 -15.43 6.49 -28.09
C ILE A 446 -15.89 6.88 -29.50
N THR A 447 -14.94 7.06 -30.44
CA THR A 447 -15.26 7.34 -31.86
C THR A 447 -15.48 6.06 -32.66
N ALA A 448 -14.59 5.08 -32.54
CA ALA A 448 -14.62 3.85 -33.32
C ALA A 448 -15.76 2.90 -32.90
N HIS A 449 -16.18 2.96 -31.63
CA HIS A 449 -17.20 2.09 -31.04
C HIS A 449 -18.42 2.87 -30.52
N ALA A 450 -18.80 3.96 -31.20
CA ALA A 450 -19.84 4.88 -30.75
C ALA A 450 -21.17 4.19 -30.39
N ASP A 451 -21.62 3.23 -31.19
CA ASP A 451 -22.87 2.48 -30.95
C ASP A 451 -22.80 1.63 -29.68
N GLN A 452 -21.69 0.92 -29.47
CA GLN A 452 -21.46 0.11 -28.26
C GLN A 452 -21.37 0.99 -27.02
N VAL A 453 -20.71 2.15 -27.10
CA VAL A 453 -20.65 3.11 -26.00
C VAL A 453 -22.03 3.69 -25.68
N ALA A 454 -22.87 3.92 -26.68
CA ALA A 454 -24.25 4.37 -26.46
C ALA A 454 -25.10 3.32 -25.73
N ILE A 455 -24.89 2.03 -26.02
CA ILE A 455 -25.52 0.91 -25.29
C ILE A 455 -25.03 0.89 -23.84
N LEU A 456 -23.71 0.96 -23.63
CA LEU A 456 -23.12 0.97 -22.28
C LEU A 456 -23.56 2.18 -21.45
N ARG A 457 -23.81 3.32 -22.09
CA ARG A 457 -24.35 4.51 -21.41
C ARG A 457 -25.74 4.24 -20.85
N LYS A 458 -26.62 3.63 -21.64
CA LYS A 458 -27.98 3.25 -21.20
C LYS A 458 -27.93 2.18 -20.11
N GLU A 459 -27.09 1.16 -20.26
CA GLU A 459 -26.91 0.11 -19.25
C GLU A 459 -26.39 0.70 -17.93
N ARG A 460 -25.42 1.63 -18.00
CA ARG A 460 -24.89 2.34 -16.84
C ARG A 460 -25.97 3.15 -16.10
N GLU A 461 -26.86 3.85 -16.81
CA GLU A 461 -27.95 4.62 -16.19
C GLU A 461 -28.89 3.72 -15.38
N VAL A 462 -29.25 2.57 -15.94
CA VAL A 462 -30.09 1.58 -15.24
C VAL A 462 -29.34 1.00 -14.04
N LEU A 463 -28.09 0.55 -14.23
CA LEU A 463 -27.30 -0.03 -13.14
C LEU A 463 -26.99 0.97 -12.03
N ALA A 464 -26.72 2.24 -12.36
CA ALA A 464 -26.50 3.27 -11.36
C ALA A 464 -27.73 3.45 -10.47
N LYS A 465 -28.94 3.36 -11.03
CA LYS A 465 -30.19 3.41 -10.24
C LYS A 465 -30.36 2.16 -9.38
N GLU A 466 -30.24 0.97 -9.96
CA GLU A 466 -30.34 -0.31 -9.23
C GLU A 466 -29.34 -0.39 -8.07
N VAL A 467 -28.10 0.03 -8.30
CA VAL A 467 -27.05 0.08 -7.28
C VAL A 467 -27.31 1.17 -6.24
N HIS A 468 -27.85 2.32 -6.64
CA HIS A 468 -28.18 3.40 -5.69
C HIS A 468 -29.24 2.96 -4.69
N ASP A 469 -30.32 2.35 -5.19
CA ASP A 469 -31.41 1.84 -4.36
C ASP A 469 -30.93 0.73 -3.42
N LEU A 470 -30.10 -0.20 -3.93
CA LEU A 470 -29.54 -1.28 -3.14
C LEU A 470 -28.61 -0.75 -2.04
N VAL A 471 -27.60 0.05 -2.39
CA VAL A 471 -26.63 0.58 -1.41
C VAL A 471 -27.30 1.50 -0.39
N GLY A 472 -28.27 2.31 -0.81
CA GLY A 472 -29.04 3.19 0.07
C GLY A 472 -29.89 2.46 1.11
N THR A 473 -30.27 1.21 0.83
CA THR A 473 -31.04 0.37 1.76
C THR A 473 -30.16 -0.25 2.85
N TYR A 474 -28.92 -0.63 2.52
CA TYR A 474 -28.05 -1.41 3.42
C TYR A 474 -26.97 -0.59 4.14
N VAL A 475 -26.54 0.54 3.56
CA VAL A 475 -25.45 1.34 4.13
C VAL A 475 -26.01 2.49 4.96
N ASP A 476 -25.42 2.72 6.13
CA ASP A 476 -25.82 3.77 7.07
C ASP A 476 -25.94 5.15 6.41
N SER A 477 -27.12 5.77 6.54
CA SER A 477 -27.46 7.05 5.92
C SER A 477 -26.57 8.20 6.36
N LYS A 478 -26.09 8.20 7.62
CA LYS A 478 -25.18 9.22 8.15
C LYS A 478 -23.81 9.13 7.51
N PHE A 479 -23.28 7.91 7.33
CA PHE A 479 -22.05 7.68 6.57
C PHE A 479 -22.20 8.11 5.11
N LEU A 480 -23.28 7.71 4.44
CA LEU A 480 -23.55 8.10 3.05
C LEU A 480 -23.66 9.62 2.88
N SER A 481 -24.25 10.33 3.84
CA SER A 481 -24.28 11.80 3.86
C SER A 481 -22.88 12.41 3.96
N ALA A 482 -22.00 11.85 4.81
CA ALA A 482 -20.61 12.29 4.93
C ALA A 482 -19.77 12.03 3.66
N VAL A 483 -20.12 10.98 2.89
CA VAL A 483 -19.54 10.70 1.56
C VAL A 483 -19.99 11.75 0.55
N HIS A 484 -21.29 12.04 0.45
CA HIS A 484 -21.85 13.04 -0.48
C HIS A 484 -21.35 14.46 -0.17
N LYS A 485 -21.26 14.86 1.11
CA LYS A 485 -20.65 16.14 1.51
C LYS A 485 -19.17 16.25 1.10
N SER A 486 -18.46 15.12 1.06
CA SER A 486 -17.09 15.08 0.55
C SER A 486 -17.03 15.37 -0.95
N LEU A 487 -18.01 14.85 -1.71
CA LEU A 487 -18.10 15.05 -3.15
C LEU A 487 -18.41 16.48 -3.51
N SER A 488 -19.36 17.13 -2.81
CA SER A 488 -19.75 18.52 -3.07
C SER A 488 -18.60 19.51 -2.89
N ASN A 489 -17.64 19.18 -2.01
CA ASN A 489 -16.49 20.02 -1.72
C ASN A 489 -15.30 19.76 -2.66
N SER A 490 -15.36 18.73 -3.50
CA SER A 490 -14.32 18.44 -4.49
C SER A 490 -14.53 19.31 -5.74
N PRO A 491 -13.53 20.08 -6.18
CA PRO A 491 -13.67 20.87 -7.40
C PRO A 491 -13.92 19.95 -8.59
N PRO A 492 -14.86 20.27 -9.50
CA PRO A 492 -15.08 19.51 -10.72
C PRO A 492 -13.87 19.72 -11.66
N LYS A 493 -12.81 18.95 -11.45
CA LYS A 493 -11.65 18.96 -12.34
C LYS A 493 -11.84 17.93 -13.44
N ARG A 494 -12.70 18.22 -14.43
CA ARG A 494 -12.64 17.48 -15.70
C ARG A 494 -12.84 18.41 -16.89
N ARG A 495 -11.81 18.45 -17.73
CA ARG A 495 -11.86 18.82 -19.14
C ARG A 495 -11.40 17.59 -19.91
N LEU A 496 -11.92 17.31 -21.10
CA LEU A 496 -11.43 16.20 -21.96
C LEU A 496 -9.91 16.26 -22.21
N ARG A 497 -9.34 17.46 -22.06
CA ARG A 497 -7.90 17.73 -22.09
C ARG A 497 -7.09 17.08 -20.96
N HIS A 498 -7.67 16.64 -19.84
CA HIS A 498 -6.96 15.91 -18.80
C HIS A 498 -7.80 14.73 -18.32
N ARG A 499 -7.36 13.50 -18.65
CA ARG A 499 -7.91 12.27 -18.07
C ARG A 499 -7.68 12.37 -16.57
N ALA A 500 -8.74 12.38 -15.76
CA ALA A 500 -8.55 12.32 -14.32
C ALA A 500 -7.85 10.99 -14.00
N SER A 501 -6.71 11.05 -13.31
CA SER A 501 -6.14 9.87 -12.68
C SER A 501 -7.07 9.47 -11.53
N SER A 502 -8.07 8.61 -11.78
CA SER A 502 -8.72 7.97 -10.63
C SER A 502 -7.66 7.08 -9.98
N THR A 503 -7.53 7.22 -8.67
CA THR A 503 -6.60 6.48 -7.80
C THR A 503 -6.78 4.97 -7.92
N SER A 504 -7.95 4.52 -8.40
CA SER A 504 -8.34 3.13 -8.56
C SER A 504 -8.23 2.59 -9.99
N ASP A 505 -7.73 3.38 -10.94
CA ASP A 505 -7.74 3.05 -12.37
C ASP A 505 -6.44 2.48 -12.93
N VAL A 506 -5.45 2.18 -12.09
CA VAL A 506 -4.26 1.50 -12.58
C VAL A 506 -4.64 0.04 -12.78
N LEU A 507 -5.09 -0.24 -14.01
CA LEU A 507 -5.44 -1.53 -14.59
C LEU A 507 -4.77 -2.67 -13.81
N LEU A 508 -5.59 -3.43 -13.08
CA LEU A 508 -5.30 -4.80 -12.74
C LEU A 508 -5.40 -5.60 -14.05
N ALA A 509 -4.43 -5.40 -14.93
CA ALA A 509 -4.15 -6.32 -16.01
C ALA A 509 -3.20 -7.37 -15.45
N ARG A 510 -3.79 -8.32 -14.71
CA ARG A 510 -3.52 -9.75 -14.81
C ARG A 510 -4.63 -10.52 -14.14
#